data_AF-X5M587-F1
#
_entry.id   AF-X5M587-F1
#
_cell.length_a   1.000
_cell.length_b   1.000
_cell.length_c   1.000
_cell.angle_alpha   90.00
_cell.angle_beta   90.00
_cell.angle_gamma   90.00
#
_symmetry.space_group_name_H-M   'P 1'
#
loop_
_entity.id
_entity.type
_entity.pdbx_description
1 polymer ?
#
loop_
_entity_poly.entity_id
_entity_poly.type
_entity_poly.pdbx_seq_one_letter_code
_entity_poly.pdbx_strand_id
1 'polypeptide(L)'
;MTNDLADIKLYDQNPDEAAIERLHHRLALVMKNQDASLVATSDPKELERVEKWVQDVLGADEQSAKRGVSKVADMMSGDRRKSRMTFYYLVAKQLNALHKI
;
A
#
# COMPACT_ATOMS: atom_id res chain seq x y z
N MET A 1 -0.22 -10.71 -15.36
CA MET A 1 0.03 -10.75 -13.91
C MET A 1 1.01 -9.63 -13.62
N THR A 2 0.63 -8.67 -12.78
CA THR A 2 1.59 -7.69 -12.25
C THR A 2 2.57 -8.46 -11.38
N ASN A 3 3.87 -8.25 -11.57
CA ASN A 3 4.87 -8.87 -10.71
C ASN A 3 5.04 -7.97 -9.48
N ASP A 4 4.17 -8.15 -8.48
CA ASP A 4 4.11 -7.27 -7.30
C ASP A 4 5.47 -7.18 -6.57
N LEU A 5 6.25 -8.28 -6.55
CA LEU A 5 7.61 -8.27 -6.01
C LEU A 5 8.55 -7.36 -6.80
N ALA A 6 8.45 -7.36 -8.15
CA ALA A 6 9.27 -6.49 -8.98
C ALA A 6 8.89 -5.01 -8.78
N ASP A 7 7.60 -4.70 -8.69
CA ASP A 7 7.11 -3.34 -8.45
C ASP A 7 7.55 -2.84 -7.07
N ILE A 8 7.48 -3.68 -6.04
CA ILE A 8 7.98 -3.34 -4.70
C ILE A 8 9.49 -3.11 -4.72
N LYS A 9 10.26 -3.91 -5.49
CA LYS A 9 11.72 -3.75 -5.62
C LYS A 9 12.18 -2.42 -6.23
N LEU A 10 11.29 -1.70 -6.92
CA LEU A 10 11.58 -0.33 -7.38
C LEU A 10 11.77 0.64 -6.20
N TYR A 11 11.14 0.35 -5.06
CA TYR A 11 11.10 1.21 -3.88
C TYR A 11 11.81 0.60 -2.67
N ASP A 12 11.90 -0.73 -2.62
CA ASP A 12 12.51 -1.49 -1.55
C ASP A 12 13.45 -2.57 -2.10
N GLN A 13 14.75 -2.31 -2.05
CA GLN A 13 15.77 -3.22 -2.60
C GLN A 13 15.81 -4.59 -1.89
N ASN A 14 15.35 -4.66 -0.63
CA ASN A 14 15.33 -5.91 0.13
C ASN A 14 13.97 -6.09 0.82
N PRO A 15 12.93 -6.46 0.05
CA PRO A 15 11.59 -6.53 0.58
C PRO A 15 11.37 -7.72 1.50
N ASP A 16 10.49 -7.55 2.49
CA ASP A 16 10.02 -8.63 3.34
C ASP A 16 9.00 -9.48 2.56
N GLU A 17 9.48 -10.57 1.96
CA GLU A 17 8.64 -11.49 1.18
C GLU A 17 7.54 -12.14 2.03
N ALA A 18 7.76 -12.37 3.33
CA ALA A 18 6.73 -12.93 4.19
C ALA A 18 5.59 -11.92 4.43
N ALA A 19 5.90 -10.63 4.54
CA ALA A 19 4.89 -9.57 4.58
C ALA A 19 4.15 -9.43 3.25
N ILE A 20 4.84 -9.59 2.12
CA ILE A 20 4.22 -9.60 0.79
C ILE A 20 3.20 -10.74 0.67
N GLU A 21 3.56 -11.96 1.08
CA GLU A 21 2.63 -13.11 1.05
C GLU A 21 1.39 -12.89 1.94
N ARG A 22 1.57 -12.37 3.16
CA ARG A 22 0.42 -12.02 4.02
C ARG A 22 -0.48 -10.96 3.39
N LEU A 23 0.12 -9.95 2.74
CA LEU A 23 -0.63 -8.91 2.04
C LEU A 23 -1.39 -9.47 0.84
N HIS A 24 -0.77 -10.41 0.10
CA HIS A 24 -1.41 -11.12 -1.02
C HIS A 24 -2.68 -11.83 -0.56
N HIS A 25 -2.61 -12.57 0.55
CA HIS A 25 -3.78 -13.24 1.12
C HIS A 25 -4.88 -12.25 1.50
N ARG A 26 -4.50 -11.13 2.13
CA ARG A 26 -5.46 -10.09 2.54
C ARG A 26 -6.13 -9.41 1.35
N LEU A 27 -5.39 -9.17 0.27
CA LEU A 27 -5.88 -8.45 -0.91
C LEU A 27 -6.41 -9.38 -2.03
N ALA A 28 -6.40 -10.70 -1.84
CA ALA A 28 -6.71 -11.68 -2.89
C ALA A 28 -8.04 -11.44 -3.62
N LEU A 29 -9.09 -11.01 -2.91
CA LEU A 29 -10.38 -10.69 -3.53
C LEU A 29 -10.40 -9.29 -4.16
N VAL A 30 -9.72 -8.33 -3.54
CA VAL A 30 -9.61 -6.94 -4.01
C VAL A 30 -8.89 -6.91 -5.37
N MET A 31 -7.80 -7.66 -5.49
CA MET A 31 -6.97 -7.70 -6.69
C MET A 31 -7.63 -8.37 -7.90
N LYS A 32 -8.78 -9.04 -7.73
CA LYS A 32 -9.58 -9.57 -8.85
C LYS A 32 -10.31 -8.49 -9.62
N ASN A 33 -10.54 -7.33 -9.01
CA ASN A 33 -11.15 -6.17 -9.67
C ASN A 33 -10.04 -5.21 -10.08
N GLN A 34 -9.96 -4.89 -11.37
CA GLN A 34 -8.89 -4.06 -11.93
C GLN A 34 -8.89 -2.64 -11.35
N ASP A 35 -10.04 -2.01 -11.15
CA ASP A 35 -10.13 -0.66 -10.59
C ASP A 35 -9.74 -0.67 -9.11
N ALA A 36 -10.12 -1.73 -8.39
CA ALA A 36 -9.70 -1.95 -7.01
C ALA A 36 -8.25 -2.46 -6.88
N SER A 37 -7.56 -2.76 -7.97
CA SER A 37 -6.14 -3.14 -7.91
C SER A 37 -5.21 -1.92 -7.81
N LEU A 38 -5.74 -0.71 -7.97
CA LEU A 38 -4.99 0.54 -8.00
C LEU A 38 -5.39 1.47 -6.85
N VAL A 39 -4.50 2.41 -6.51
CA VAL A 39 -4.77 3.53 -5.61
C VAL A 39 -4.76 4.84 -6.41
N ALA A 40 -5.92 5.48 -6.49
CA ALA A 40 -6.10 6.79 -7.11
C ALA A 40 -5.72 7.91 -6.12
N THR A 41 -4.44 8.26 -6.04
CA THR A 41 -3.92 9.25 -5.08
C THR A 41 -4.43 10.69 -5.29
N SER A 42 -5.09 10.96 -6.42
CA SER A 42 -5.76 12.23 -6.69
C SER A 42 -7.22 12.27 -6.22
N ASP A 43 -7.78 11.14 -5.77
CA ASP A 43 -9.13 11.06 -5.22
C ASP A 43 -9.05 11.10 -3.68
N PRO A 44 -9.52 12.19 -3.02
CA PRO A 44 -9.50 12.29 -1.57
C PRO A 44 -10.26 11.15 -0.88
N LYS A 45 -11.35 10.64 -1.46
CA LYS A 45 -12.12 9.53 -0.87
C LYS A 45 -11.36 8.22 -0.92
N GLU A 46 -10.56 8.01 -1.95
CA GLU A 46 -9.66 6.87 -2.03
C GLU A 46 -8.58 6.97 -0.94
N LEU A 47 -7.96 8.15 -0.76
CA LEU A 47 -6.97 8.37 0.30
C LEU A 47 -7.57 8.12 1.70
N GLU A 48 -8.77 8.65 1.99
CA GLU A 48 -9.47 8.40 3.26
C GLU A 48 -9.71 6.90 3.53
N ARG A 49 -10.03 6.12 2.49
CA ARG A 49 -10.20 4.66 2.63
C ARG A 49 -8.89 3.96 2.94
N VAL A 50 -7.79 4.36 2.29
CA VAL A 50 -6.47 3.80 2.56
C VAL A 50 -6.01 4.19 3.97
N GLU A 51 -6.18 5.45 4.38
CA GLU A 51 -5.88 5.92 5.73
C GLU A 51 -6.68 5.17 6.79
N LYS A 52 -7.96 4.89 6.53
CA LYS A 52 -8.77 4.06 7.42
C LYS A 52 -8.25 2.63 7.51
N TRP A 53 -7.87 2.02 6.39
CA TRP A 53 -7.24 0.69 6.41
C TRP A 53 -5.93 0.70 7.20
N VAL A 54 -5.12 1.75 7.09
CA VAL A 54 -3.89 1.92 7.87
C VAL A 54 -4.18 2.01 9.37
N GLN A 55 -5.23 2.72 9.77
CA GLN A 55 -5.67 2.77 11.16
C GLN A 55 -6.15 1.40 11.64
N ASP A 56 -7.06 0.78 10.89
CA ASP A 56 -7.73 -0.47 11.28
C ASP A 56 -6.77 -1.69 11.29
N VAL A 57 -5.85 -1.76 10.32
CA VAL A 57 -4.96 -2.92 10.14
C VAL A 57 -3.58 -2.68 10.74
N LEU A 58 -3.00 -1.50 10.55
CA LEU A 58 -1.65 -1.20 11.05
C LEU A 58 -1.68 -0.53 12.43
N GLY A 59 -2.85 -0.19 12.96
CA GLY A 59 -3.02 0.39 14.29
C GLY A 59 -2.31 1.74 14.45
N ALA A 60 -2.18 2.51 13.37
CA ALA A 60 -1.65 3.86 13.41
C ALA A 60 -2.75 4.84 13.86
N ASP A 61 -2.37 5.92 14.55
CA ASP A 61 -3.28 7.05 14.78
C ASP A 61 -3.60 7.78 13.45
N GLU A 62 -4.66 8.60 13.46
CA GLU A 62 -5.12 9.36 12.29
C GLU A 62 -4.02 10.21 11.65
N GLN A 63 -3.20 10.88 12.46
CA GLN A 63 -2.16 11.78 11.98
C GLN A 63 -1.02 11.00 11.32
N SER A 64 -0.63 9.87 11.91
CA SER A 64 0.36 8.95 11.37
C SER A 64 -0.12 8.25 10.11
N ALA A 65 -1.40 7.87 10.03
CA ALA A 65 -2.01 7.31 8.83
C ALA A 65 -1.97 8.30 7.66
N LYS A 66 -2.46 9.53 7.86
CA LYS A 66 -2.42 10.61 6.86
C LYS A 66 -1.02 10.88 6.34
N ARG A 67 -0.05 11.04 7.26
CA ARG A 67 1.35 11.27 6.89
C ARG A 67 1.96 10.10 6.11
N GLY A 68 1.71 8.87 6.55
CA GLY A 68 2.22 7.67 5.89
C GLY A 68 1.68 7.53 4.47
N VAL A 69 0.38 7.70 4.30
CA VAL A 69 -0.30 7.62 2.99
C VAL A 69 0.17 8.74 2.06
N SER A 70 0.22 9.99 2.52
CA SER A 70 0.69 11.12 1.71
C SER A 70 2.13 10.91 1.23
N LYS A 71 3.02 10.47 2.13
CA LYS A 71 4.43 10.26 1.77
C LYS A 71 4.61 9.18 0.70
N VAL A 72 3.82 8.10 0.75
CA VAL A 72 3.86 7.05 -0.28
C VAL A 72 3.20 7.52 -1.58
N ALA A 73 2.14 8.33 -1.50
CA ALA A 73 1.54 8.96 -2.68
C ALA A 73 2.56 9.84 -3.43
N ASP A 74 3.35 10.63 -2.70
CA ASP A 74 4.43 11.45 -3.25
C ASP A 74 5.56 10.58 -3.84
N MET A 75 5.95 9.53 -3.12
CA MET A 75 6.98 8.57 -3.57
C MET A 75 6.63 7.93 -4.91
N MET A 76 5.36 7.56 -5.10
CA MET A 76 4.86 6.94 -6.33
C MET A 76 4.29 7.95 -7.34
N SER A 77 4.54 9.26 -7.18
CA SER A 77 3.92 10.31 -8.02
C SER A 77 4.25 10.15 -9.52
N GLY A 78 5.41 9.61 -9.86
CA GLY A 78 5.81 9.29 -11.24
C GLY A 78 5.07 8.09 -11.86
N ASP A 79 4.43 7.25 -11.05
CA ASP A 79 3.72 6.07 -11.54
C ASP A 79 2.32 6.43 -12.04
N ARG A 80 2.06 6.09 -13.31
CA ARG A 80 0.72 6.19 -13.92
C ARG A 80 -0.29 5.24 -13.30
N ARG A 81 0.16 4.07 -12.82
CA ARG A 81 -0.67 3.04 -12.19
C ARG A 81 -0.03 2.63 -10.87
N LYS A 82 -0.59 3.10 -9.76
CA LYS A 82 -0.10 2.80 -8.41
C LYS A 82 -0.76 1.51 -7.94
N SER A 83 -0.07 0.38 -8.05
CA SER A 83 -0.55 -0.92 -7.55
C SER A 83 -0.92 -0.79 -6.07
N ARG A 84 -2.13 -1.22 -5.68
CA ARG A 84 -2.58 -1.22 -4.30
C ARG A 84 -1.71 -2.11 -3.42
N MET A 85 -1.20 -3.20 -3.97
CA MET A 85 -0.26 -4.10 -3.31
C MET A 85 1.03 -3.36 -2.92
N THR A 86 1.69 -2.74 -3.89
CA THR A 86 2.91 -1.95 -3.67
C THR A 86 2.66 -0.78 -2.72
N PHE A 87 1.55 -0.06 -2.92
CA PHE A 87 1.20 1.08 -2.08
C PHE A 87 1.03 0.68 -0.61
N TYR A 88 0.27 -0.39 -0.33
CA TYR A 88 -0.02 -0.84 1.04
C TYR A 88 1.24 -1.38 1.72
N TYR A 89 2.08 -2.12 0.98
CA TYR A 89 3.38 -2.58 1.48
C TYR A 89 4.26 -1.38 1.88
N LEU A 90 4.37 -0.37 1.01
CA LEU A 90 5.21 0.81 1.28
C LEU A 90 4.69 1.65 2.45
N VAL A 91 3.38 1.79 2.62
CA VAL A 91 2.82 2.49 3.78
C VAL A 91 3.14 1.72 5.07
N ALA A 92 2.95 0.39 5.07
CA ALA A 92 3.31 -0.43 6.22
C ALA A 92 4.81 -0.37 6.53
N LYS A 93 5.68 -0.39 5.51
CA LYS A 93 7.12 -0.22 5.68
C LYS A 93 7.47 1.16 6.26
N GLN A 94 6.87 2.23 5.72
CA GLN A 94 7.10 3.61 6.16
C GLN A 94 6.69 3.82 7.63
N LEU A 95 5.73 3.06 8.12
CA LEU A 95 5.25 3.07 9.51
C LEU A 95 5.93 2.00 10.39
N ASN A 96 6.93 1.27 9.87
CA ASN A 96 7.57 0.15 10.55
C ASN A 96 6.58 -0.92 11.07
N ALA A 97 5.53 -1.17 10.28
CA ALA A 97 4.37 -1.97 10.64
C ALA A 97 4.15 -3.20 9.73
N LEU A 98 5.18 -3.66 8.99
CA LEU A 98 5.09 -4.85 8.12
C LEU A 98 4.66 -6.12 8.87
N HIS A 99 4.98 -6.21 10.17
CA HIS A 99 4.56 -7.30 11.05
C HIS A 99 3.04 -7.31 11.36
N LYS A 100 2.31 -6.24 11.04
CA LYS A 100 0.85 -6.11 11.25
C LYS A 100 0.02 -6.39 10.00
N ILE A 101 0.67 -6.47 8.83
CA ILE A 101 0.05 -6.99 7.61
C ILE A 101 -0.39 -8.42 7.85
#